data_AF-A0A966HNE8-F1
#
_entry.id   AF-A0A966HNE8-F1
#
_cell.length_a   1.000
_cell.length_b   1.000
_cell.length_c   1.000
_cell.angle_alpha   90.00
_cell.angle_beta   90.00
_cell.angle_gamma   90.00
#
_symmetry.space_group_name_H-M   'P 1'
#
loop_
_entity.id
_entity.type
_entity.pdbx_description
1 polymer ?
#
loop_
_entity_poly.entity_id
_entity_poly.type
_entity_poly.pdbx_seq_one_letter_code
_entity_poly.pdbx_strand_id
1 'polypeptide(L)' 'MFDKLFGFWSTDMAIDLGTANTLVYVRGKGIVLNEPSVVAVISRNGRNEVLAVGEEAKQMLGRTPGNITAIR' A
#
# COMPACT_ATOMS: atom_id res chain seq x y z
N MET A 1 -1.16 -14.71 31.02
CA MET A 1 0.12 -14.26 31.66
C MET A 1 1.22 -14.02 30.63
N PHE A 2 1.20 -14.68 29.46
CA PHE A 2 2.12 -14.42 28.34
C PHE A 2 1.71 -13.23 27.44
N ASP A 3 0.43 -12.84 27.42
CA ASP A 3 -0.08 -11.77 26.54
C ASP A 3 0.52 -10.39 26.84
N LYS A 4 0.92 -10.13 28.10
CA LYS A 4 1.56 -8.87 28.51
C LYS A 4 2.99 -8.70 27.97
N LEU A 5 3.70 -9.80 27.72
CA LEU A 5 5.05 -9.77 27.14
C LEU A 5 5.00 -9.46 25.64
N PHE A 6 4.01 -9.99 24.92
CA PHE A 6 3.78 -9.67 23.50
C PHE A 6 3.19 -8.28 23.29
N GLY A 7 2.37 -7.78 24.22
CA GLY A 7 1.82 -6.42 24.17
C GLY A 7 2.86 -5.30 24.34
N PHE A 8 4.04 -5.59 24.90
CA PHE A 8 5.13 -4.61 24.95
C PHE A 8 5.88 -4.47 23.62
N TRP A 9 5.67 -5.43 22.70
CA TRP A 9 6.25 -5.46 21.35
C TRP A 9 5.20 -5.18 20.27
N SER A 10 3.96 -4.83 20.63
CA SER A 10 2.97 -4.42 19.64
C SER A 10 3.34 -3.06 19.07
N THR A 11 3.54 -3.02 17.74
CA THR A 11 3.75 -1.74 17.03
C THR A 11 2.39 -1.08 16.86
N ASP A 12 2.04 -0.18 17.78
CA ASP A 12 0.80 0.61 17.68
C ASP A 12 0.83 1.44 16.39
N MET A 13 -0.11 1.15 15.48
CA MET A 13 -0.17 1.72 14.14
C MET A 13 -1.56 2.27 13.83
N ALA A 14 -1.61 3.39 13.11
CA ALA A 14 -2.81 3.91 12.48
C ALA A 14 -2.59 3.99 10.97
N ILE A 15 -3.60 3.62 10.19
CA ILE A 15 -3.56 3.65 8.73
C ILE A 15 -4.67 4.58 8.25
N ASP A 16 -4.30 5.58 7.46
CA ASP A 16 -5.22 6.42 6.71
C ASP A 16 -5.27 5.93 5.26
N LEU A 17 -6.44 5.48 4.81
CA LEU A 17 -6.68 4.92 3.48
C LEU A 17 -7.42 5.95 2.63
N GLY A 18 -6.72 7.02 2.25
CA GLY A 18 -7.26 8.05 1.38
C GLY A 18 -7.37 7.61 -0.08
N THR A 19 -8.24 8.26 -0.85
CA THR A 19 -8.40 8.01 -2.30
C THR A 19 -7.17 8.39 -3.12
N ALA A 20 -6.35 9.31 -2.60
CA ALA A 20 -5.14 9.79 -3.28
C ALA A 20 -3.86 9.19 -2.68
N ASN A 21 -3.77 9.09 -1.35
CA ASN A 21 -2.60 8.58 -0.64
C ASN A 21 -3.01 7.72 0.54
N THR A 22 -2.17 6.74 0.85
CA THR A 22 -2.19 5.93 2.04
C THR A 22 -1.08 6.38 2.97
N LEU A 23 -1.43 6.68 4.22
CA LEU A 23 -0.47 7.05 5.24
C LEU A 23 -0.46 6.01 6.35
N VAL A 24 0.72 5.71 6.87
CA VAL A 24 0.89 4.86 8.04
C VAL A 24 1.59 5.65 9.12
N TYR A 25 0.95 5.75 10.28
CA TYR A 25 1.53 6.34 11.49
C TYR A 25 1.87 5.22 12.47
N VAL A 26 3.05 5.30 13.08
CA VAL A 26 3.46 4.41 14.18
C VAL A 26 3.71 5.24 15.43
N ARG A 27 3.11 4.85 16.56
CA ARG A 27 3.27 5.51 17.85
C ARG A 27 4.76 5.62 18.21
N GLY A 28 5.22 6.83 18.49
CA GLY A 28 6.63 7.12 18.82
C GLY A 28 7.58 7.22 17.62
N LYS A 29 7.13 6.93 16.39
CA LYS A 29 7.90 7.13 15.16
C LYS A 29 7.33 8.23 14.25
N GLY A 30 6.03 8.52 14.36
CA GLY A 30 5.38 9.46 13.45
C GLY A 30 4.84 8.75 12.20
N ILE A 31 4.66 9.51 11.12
CA ILE A 31 4.30 8.97 9.81
C ILE A 31 5.50 8.24 9.23
N VAL A 32 5.37 6.92 9.03
CA VAL A 32 6.43 6.03 8.52
C VAL A 32 6.20 5.63 7.06
N LEU A 33 5.00 5.87 6.51
CA LEU A 33 4.68 5.65 5.10
C LEU A 33 3.73 6.75 4.63
N ASN A 34 3.97 7.26 3.42
CA ASN A 34 3.07 8.15 2.70
C ASN A 34 3.23 7.84 1.21
N GLU A 35 2.40 6.94 0.71
CA GLU A 35 2.44 6.46 -0.67
C GLU A 35 1.13 6.82 -1.38
N PRO A 36 1.16 7.05 -2.70
CA PRO A 36 -0.06 7.11 -3.48
C PRO A 36 -0.93 5.87 -3.30
N SER A 37 -2.24 6.05 -3.19
CA SER A 37 -3.21 4.95 -3.21
C SER A 37 -3.41 4.48 -4.64
N VAL A 38 -2.38 3.82 -5.20
CA VAL A 38 -2.35 3.33 -6.58
C VAL A 38 -1.74 1.94 -6.62
N VAL A 39 -2.33 1.06 -7.42
CA VAL A 39 -1.81 -0.28 -7.70
C VAL A 39 -1.76 -0.51 -9.20
N ALA A 40 -0.65 -1.03 -9.71
CA ALA A 40 -0.53 -1.50 -11.08
C ALA A 40 -0.69 -3.01 -11.12
N VAL A 41 -1.62 -3.51 -11.95
CA VAL A 41 -1.90 -4.93 -12.10
C VAL A 41 -1.74 -5.38 -13.54
N ILE A 42 -1.30 -6.62 -13.74
CA ILE A 42 -1.28 -7.30 -15.04
C ILE A 42 -2.37 -8.37 -15.07
N SER A 43 -3.16 -8.40 -16.14
CA SER A 43 -4.17 -9.46 -16.34
C SER A 43 -3.56 -10.64 -17.10
N ARG A 44 -3.55 -11.82 -16.46
CA ARG A 44 -3.08 -13.09 -17.05
C ARG A 44 -4.07 -14.20 -16.73
N ASN A 45 -4.56 -14.90 -17.76
CA ASN A 45 -5.48 -16.04 -17.59
C ASN A 45 -6.71 -15.74 -16.72
N GLY A 46 -7.27 -14.52 -16.84
CA GLY A 46 -8.42 -14.07 -16.03
C GLY A 46 -8.09 -13.74 -14.57
N ARG A 47 -6.81 -13.67 -14.19
CA ARG A 47 -6.35 -13.27 -12.86
C ARG A 47 -5.55 -11.98 -12.94
N ASN A 48 -5.68 -11.14 -11.92
CA ASN A 48 -4.89 -9.93 -11.78
C ASN A 48 -3.71 -10.21 -10.84
N GLU A 49 -2.50 -9.97 -11.32
CA GLU A 49 -1.26 -10.05 -10.53
C GLU A 49 -0.76 -8.63 -10.26
N VAL A 50 -0.34 -8.34 -9.03
CA VAL A 50 0.22 -7.03 -8.66
C VAL A 50 1.63 -6.92 -9.25
N LEU A 51 1.87 -5.83 -10.00
CA LEU A 51 3.18 -5.48 -10.53
C LEU A 51 3.90 -4.46 -9.66
N ALA A 52 3.17 -3.44 -9.20
CA ALA A 52 3.71 -2.35 -8.39
C ALA A 52 2.62 -1.72 -7.54
N VAL A 53 3.02 -1.00 -6.48
CA VAL A 53 2.14 -0.22 -5.58
C VAL A 53 2.77 1.15 -5.33
N GLY A 54 1.99 2.12 -4.84
CA GLY A 54 2.53 3.41 -4.43
C GLY A 54 3.06 4.24 -5.60
N GLU A 55 4.21 4.89 -5.42
CA GLU A 55 4.77 5.83 -6.40
C GLU A 55 5.12 5.14 -7.73
N GLU A 56 5.60 3.90 -7.70
CA GLU A 56 5.92 3.11 -8.89
C GLU A 56 4.67 2.83 -9.72
N ALA A 57 3.56 2.46 -9.06
CA ALA A 57 2.28 2.26 -9.73
C ALA A 57 1.70 3.58 -10.27
N LYS A 58 1.85 4.68 -9.52
CA LYS A 58 1.41 6.02 -9.95
C LYS A 58 2.14 6.50 -11.20
N GLN A 59 3.44 6.23 -11.34
CA GLN A 59 4.20 6.57 -12.54
C GLN A 59 3.69 5.86 -13.80
N MET A 60 2.97 4.75 -13.64
CA MET A 60 2.36 4.00 -14.74
C MET A 60 1.00 4.55 -15.16
N LEU A 61 0.37 5.47 -14.40
CA LEU A 61 -0.94 6.03 -14.74
C LEU A 61 -0.91 6.71 -16.13
N GLY A 62 -1.79 6.28 -17.02
CA GLY A 62 -1.87 6.77 -18.40
C GLY A 62 -0.69 6.35 -19.28
N ARG A 63 0.17 5.43 -18.81
CA ARG A 63 1.39 4.96 -19.49
C ARG A 63 1.50 3.43 -19.52
N THR A 64 0.42 2.70 -19.24
CA THR A 64 0.43 1.23 -19.24
C THR A 64 0.22 0.64 -20.64
N PRO A 65 0.93 -0.45 -21.00
CA PRO A 65 0.59 -1.26 -22.17
C PRO A 65 -0.71 -2.05 -21.91
N GLY A 66 -1.35 -2.56 -22.97
CA GLY A 66 -2.76 -2.98 -22.94
C GLY A 66 -3.18 -4.01 -21.89
N ASN A 67 -2.30 -4.91 -21.44
CA ASN A 67 -2.62 -5.90 -20.41
C ASN A 67 -2.29 -5.44 -18.98
N ILE A 68 -1.75 -4.23 -18.81
CA ILE A 68 -1.45 -3.62 -17.52
C ILE A 68 -2.44 -2.48 -17.27
N THR A 69 -2.95 -2.41 -16.05
CA THR A 69 -3.84 -1.32 -15.61
C THR A 69 -3.33 -0.76 -14.29
N ALA A 70 -3.18 0.55 -14.21
CA ALA A 70 -2.94 1.27 -12.96
C ALA A 70 -4.27 1.83 -12.42
N ILE A 71 -4.63 1.46 -11.19
CA ILE A 71 -5.93 1.72 -10.56
C ILE A 71 -5.71 2.53 -9.27
N ARG A 72 -6.64 3.46 -8.97
CA ARG A 72 -6.73 4.19 -7.70
C ARG A 72 -7.84 3.61 -6.84
#